data_AF-A0A535WB47-F1
#
_entry.id   AF-A0A535WB47-F1
#
_cell.length_a   1.000
_cell.length_b   1.000
_cell.length_c   1.000
_cell.angle_alpha   90.00
_cell.angle_beta   90.00
_cell.angle_gamma   90.00
#
_symmetry.space_group_name_H-M   'P 1'
#
loop_
_entity.id
_entity.type
_entity.pdbx_description
1 polymer ?
#
loop_
_entity_poly.entity_id
_entity_poly.type
_entity_poly.pdbx_seq_one_letter_code
_entity_poly.pdbx_strand_id
1 'polypeptide(L)'
;MRSAFGPRSADHEFQAMRFALDPNDKQRGALASHSGAARYAYNLGLEWLIEAIERRKLDASESVPNAGAMHLRWNRWKRDPANAAGWWSNNSKCVYQ
;
A
#
# COMPACT_ATOMS: atom_id res chain seq x y z
N MET A 1 7.97 -52.52 20.06
CA MET A 1 6.90 -51.54 19.77
C MET A 1 6.91 -51.27 18.27
N ARG A 2 5.91 -51.75 17.53
CA ARG A 2 5.78 -51.54 16.08
C ARG A 2 5.17 -50.16 15.85
N SER A 3 5.86 -49.33 15.06
CA SER A 3 5.37 -48.02 14.62
C SER A 3 4.04 -48.18 13.88
N ALA A 4 2.98 -47.54 14.37
CA ALA A 4 1.61 -47.61 13.84
C ALA A 4 1.34 -46.58 12.74
N PHE A 5 2.30 -46.38 11.84
CA PHE A 5 2.09 -45.57 10.64
C PHE A 5 2.32 -46.45 9.41
N GLY A 6 1.24 -47.11 8.97
CA GLY A 6 1.16 -47.68 7.64
C GLY A 6 1.24 -46.59 6.56
N PRO A 7 1.54 -46.96 5.30
CA PRO A 7 1.62 -45.98 4.21
C PRO A 7 0.30 -45.20 4.11
N ARG A 8 0.38 -43.86 4.10
CA ARG A 8 -0.79 -43.02 3.76
C ARG A 8 -1.24 -43.42 2.36
N SER A 9 -2.50 -43.83 2.22
CA SER A 9 -3.15 -43.98 0.92
C SER A 9 -2.96 -42.69 0.13
N ALA A 10 -2.51 -42.83 -1.11
CA ALA A 10 -2.20 -41.74 -2.02
C ALA A 10 -3.45 -41.08 -2.64
N ASP A 11 -4.58 -41.07 -1.92
CA ASP A 11 -5.90 -40.71 -2.47
C ASP A 11 -6.58 -39.59 -1.67
N HIS A 12 -5.81 -38.62 -1.16
CA HIS A 12 -6.39 -37.33 -0.76
C HIS A 12 -6.30 -36.38 -1.94
N GLU A 13 -7.38 -36.32 -2.72
CA GLU A 13 -7.57 -35.27 -3.72
C GLU A 13 -7.76 -33.93 -3.00
N PHE A 14 -6.76 -33.06 -3.07
CA PHE A 14 -6.90 -31.67 -2.60
C PHE A 14 -7.58 -30.85 -3.68
N GLN A 15 -8.87 -30.53 -3.49
CA GLN A 15 -9.57 -29.58 -4.35
C GLN A 15 -9.14 -28.15 -3.97
N ALA A 16 -8.45 -27.47 -4.89
CA ALA A 16 -8.14 -26.04 -4.75
C ALA A 16 -9.15 -25.22 -5.57
N MET A 17 -9.90 -24.33 -4.91
CA MET A 17 -10.79 -23.38 -5.58
C MET A 17 -10.12 -22.02 -5.70
N ARG A 18 -10.05 -21.48 -6.92
CA ARG A 18 -9.59 -20.10 -7.16
C ARG A 18 -10.80 -19.18 -7.29
N PHE A 19 -11.10 -18.46 -6.23
CA PHE A 19 -12.11 -17.41 -6.25
C PHE A 19 -11.50 -16.12 -6.80
N ALA A 20 -12.17 -15.54 -7.80
CA ALA A 20 -11.89 -14.19 -8.26
C ALA A 20 -13.13 -13.35 -7.98
N LEU A 21 -12.91 -12.06 -7.71
CA LEU A 21 -14.01 -11.11 -7.80
C LEU A 21 -14.45 -11.03 -9.27
N ASP A 22 -15.76 -10.93 -9.50
CA ASP A 22 -16.35 -10.62 -10.81
C ASP A 22 -16.87 -9.17 -10.81
N PRO A 23 -15.97 -8.17 -10.80
CA PRO A 23 -16.38 -6.78 -10.74
C PRO A 23 -16.99 -6.35 -12.07
N ASN A 24 -18.15 -5.70 -12.00
CA ASN A 24 -18.69 -4.96 -13.13
C ASN A 24 -17.78 -3.77 -13.51
N ASP A 25 -18.07 -3.14 -14.64
CA ASP A 25 -17.23 -2.07 -15.20
C ASP A 25 -16.97 -0.92 -14.22
N LYS A 26 -18.00 -0.53 -13.44
CA LYS A 26 -17.87 0.52 -12.42
C LYS A 26 -16.94 0.09 -11.29
N GLN A 27 -17.06 -1.15 -10.82
CA GLN A 27 -16.22 -1.71 -9.77
C GLN A 27 -14.76 -1.84 -10.22
N ARG A 28 -14.50 -2.23 -11.47
CA ARG A 28 -13.14 -2.26 -12.03
C ARG A 28 -12.51 -0.86 -12.07
N GLY A 29 -13.29 0.14 -12.49
CA GLY A 29 -12.86 1.54 -12.46
C GLY A 29 -12.51 2.01 -11.05
N ALA A 30 -13.35 1.70 -10.06
CA ALA A 30 -13.09 2.05 -8.66
C ALA A 30 -11.81 1.37 -8.14
N LEU A 31 -11.65 0.06 -8.36
CA LEU A 31 -10.44 -0.68 -7.94
C LEU A 31 -9.16 -0.11 -8.56
N ALA A 32 -9.22 0.24 -9.86
CA ALA A 32 -8.11 0.88 -10.55
C ALA A 32 -7.80 2.26 -9.96
N SER A 33 -8.83 3.06 -9.67
CA SER A 33 -8.69 4.37 -9.02
C SER A 33 -8.01 4.26 -7.64
N HIS A 34 -8.46 3.33 -6.79
CA HIS A 34 -7.85 3.08 -5.48
C HIS A 34 -6.37 2.67 -5.60
N SER A 35 -6.08 1.78 -6.55
CA SER A 35 -4.71 1.32 -6.81
C SER A 35 -3.82 2.46 -7.32
N GLY A 36 -4.36 3.32 -8.19
CA GLY A 36 -3.68 4.52 -8.69
C GLY A 36 -3.37 5.51 -7.58
N ALA A 37 -4.32 5.77 -6.70
CA ALA A 37 -4.15 6.64 -5.53
C ALA A 37 -3.05 6.13 -4.59
N ALA A 38 -3.05 4.83 -4.27
CA ALA A 38 -2.01 4.22 -3.43
C ALA A 38 -0.63 4.35 -4.07
N ARG A 39 -0.52 4.09 -5.39
CA ARG A 39 0.73 4.26 -6.14
C ARG A 39 1.21 5.71 -6.13
N TYR A 40 0.31 6.66 -6.33
CA TYR A 40 0.64 8.08 -6.31
C TYR A 40 1.23 8.50 -4.95
N ALA A 41 0.56 8.16 -3.85
CA ALA A 41 1.03 8.48 -2.50
C ALA A 41 2.37 7.82 -2.18
N TYR A 42 2.57 6.57 -2.63
CA TYR A 42 3.84 5.87 -2.47
C TYR A 42 4.98 6.56 -3.22
N ASN A 43 4.78 6.88 -4.50
CA ASN A 43 5.81 7.52 -5.33
C ASN A 43 6.19 8.89 -4.79
N LEU A 44 5.20 9.72 -4.43
CA LEU A 44 5.47 11.04 -3.84
C LEU A 44 6.20 10.92 -2.49
N GLY A 45 5.80 9.95 -1.66
CA GLY A 45 6.50 9.68 -0.41
C GLY A 45 7.94 9.23 -0.64
N LEU A 46 8.19 8.42 -1.67
CA LEU A 46 9.52 7.96 -2.03
C LEU A 46 10.40 9.13 -2.51
N GLU A 47 9.87 10.05 -3.31
CA GLU A 47 10.56 11.28 -3.72
C GLU A 47 11.00 12.10 -2.50
N TRP A 48 10.08 12.34 -1.56
CA TRP A 48 10.40 13.05 -0.31
C TRP A 48 11.49 12.38 0.53
N LEU A 49 11.51 11.05 0.55
CA LEU A 49 12.50 10.28 1.29
C LEU A 49 13.86 10.35 0.62
N ILE A 50 13.90 10.22 -0.72
CA ILE A 50 15.13 10.38 -1.51
C ILE A 50 15.72 11.76 -1.27
N GLU A 51 14.92 12.82 -1.38
CA GLU A 51 15.39 14.19 -1.10
C GLU A 51 15.96 14.35 0.30
N ALA A 52 15.34 13.75 1.32
CA ALA A 52 15.83 13.81 2.70
C ALA A 52 17.15 13.07 2.88
N ILE A 53 17.32 11.93 2.19
CA ILE A 53 18.57 11.18 2.18
C ILE A 53 19.68 11.98 1.49
N GLU A 54 19.38 12.62 0.34
CA GLU A 54 20.37 13.45 -0.36
C GLU A 54 20.79 14.67 0.48
N ARG A 55 19.85 15.34 1.15
CA ARG A 55 20.19 16.42 2.11
C ARG A 55 21.11 15.91 3.22
N ARG A 56 20.82 14.73 3.79
CA ARG A 56 21.65 14.13 4.82
C ARG A 56 23.05 13.71 4.36
N LYS A 57 23.22 13.36 3.09
CA LYS A 57 24.55 13.11 2.51
C LYS A 57 25.39 14.38 2.44
N LEU A 58 24.77 15.54 2.26
CA LEU A 58 25.43 16.85 2.21
C LEU A 58 25.70 17.41 3.61
N ASP A 59 24.78 17.17 4.56
CA ASP A 59 24.89 17.60 5.95
C ASP A 59 24.41 16.49 6.89
N ALA A 60 25.33 15.94 7.70
CA ALA A 60 25.02 14.86 8.63
C ALA A 60 24.01 15.25 9.74
N SER A 61 23.79 16.55 9.97
CA SER A 61 22.80 17.05 10.93
C SER A 61 21.36 16.99 10.41
N GLU A 62 21.17 16.87 9.09
CA GLU A 62 19.86 16.70 8.48
C GLU A 62 19.22 15.36 8.87
N SER A 63 17.91 15.39 9.07
CA SER A 63 17.14 14.21 9.50
C SER A 63 16.44 13.52 8.34
N VAL A 64 16.38 12.18 8.40
CA VAL A 64 15.54 11.39 7.49
C VAL A 64 14.22 11.07 8.20
N PRO A 65 13.05 11.38 7.59
CA PRO A 65 11.77 11.19 8.25
C PRO A 65 11.48 9.71 8.45
N ASN A 66 10.98 9.36 9.64
CA ASN A 66 10.39 8.05 9.90
C ASN A 66 8.95 7.96 9.35
N ALA A 67 8.34 6.79 9.43
CA ALA A 67 6.98 6.55 8.91
C ALA A 67 5.93 7.51 9.52
N GLY A 68 6.03 7.84 10.81
CA GLY A 68 5.12 8.77 11.47
C GLY A 68 5.26 10.20 10.94
N ALA A 69 6.50 10.67 10.78
CA ALA A 69 6.78 11.98 10.19
C ALA A 69 6.29 12.06 8.73
N MET A 70 6.46 10.98 7.95
CA MET A 70 5.93 10.89 6.59
C MET A 70 4.40 10.93 6.56
N HIS A 71 3.73 10.24 7.48
CA HIS A 71 2.27 10.25 7.58
C HIS A 71 1.73 11.65 7.90
N LEU A 72 2.37 12.37 8.83
CA LEU A 72 2.03 13.77 9.13
C LEU A 72 2.27 14.70 7.93
N ARG A 73 3.38 14.50 7.19
CA ARG A 73 3.67 15.27 5.98
C ARG A 73 2.62 15.04 4.90
N TRP A 74 2.25 13.78 4.65
CA TRP A 74 1.17 13.41 3.74
C TRP A 74 -0.16 14.05 4.14
N ASN A 75 -0.51 14.02 5.43
CA ASN A 75 -1.74 14.61 5.94
C ASN A 75 -1.81 16.13 5.75
N ARG A 76 -0.67 16.83 5.79
CA ARG A 76 -0.62 18.26 5.42
C ARG A 76 -0.75 18.44 3.91
N TRP A 77 0.05 17.70 3.14
CA TRP A 77 0.08 17.81 1.68
C TRP A 77 -1.29 17.58 1.04
N LYS A 78 -2.00 16.52 1.44
CA LYS A 78 -3.31 16.15 0.88
C LYS A 78 -4.45 17.13 1.25
N ARG A 79 -4.26 17.98 2.26
CA ARG A 79 -5.23 18.97 2.73
C ARG A 79 -4.99 20.36 2.17
N ASP A 80 -3.80 20.60 1.62
CA ASP A 80 -3.46 21.85 0.98
C ASP A 80 -4.18 21.96 -0.38
N PRO A 81 -5.05 22.97 -0.58
CA PRO A 81 -5.76 23.18 -1.84
C PRO A 81 -4.83 23.35 -3.05
N ALA A 82 -3.62 23.85 -2.85
CA ALA A 82 -2.64 24.03 -3.93
C ALA A 82 -2.22 22.71 -4.59
N ASN A 83 -2.33 21.59 -3.87
CA ASN A 83 -1.95 20.26 -4.37
C ASN A 83 -3.09 19.55 -5.11
N ALA A 84 -4.29 20.13 -5.18
CA ALA A 84 -5.46 19.56 -5.87
C ALA A 84 -5.76 18.08 -5.51
N ALA A 85 -5.48 17.67 -4.27
CA ALA A 85 -5.62 16.30 -3.79
C ALA A 85 -7.07 15.88 -3.48
N GLY A 86 -8.06 16.55 -4.07
CA GLY A 86 -9.50 16.31 -3.84
C GLY A 86 -9.95 14.90 -4.22
N TRP A 87 -9.21 14.22 -5.10
CA TRP A 87 -9.43 12.82 -5.48
C TRP A 87 -9.14 11.83 -4.34
N TRP A 88 -8.36 12.20 -3.31
CA TRP A 88 -8.00 11.28 -2.22
C TRP A 88 -9.21 10.82 -1.41
N SER A 89 -10.22 11.69 -1.25
CA SER A 89 -11.47 11.42 -0.52
C SER A 89 -12.21 10.19 -1.04
N ASN A 90 -12.15 9.96 -2.35
CA ASN A 90 -12.81 8.84 -3.02
C ASN A 90 -11.98 7.55 -3.00
N ASN A 91 -10.69 7.63 -2.64
CA ASN A 91 -9.73 6.57 -2.89
C ASN A 91 -9.08 5.97 -1.63
N SER A 92 -9.29 6.54 -0.45
CA SER A 92 -8.68 6.02 0.77
C SER A 92 -9.60 6.11 1.97
N LYS A 93 -9.56 5.11 2.85
CA LYS A 93 -10.23 5.20 4.16
C LYS A 93 -9.57 6.23 5.08
N CYS A 94 -8.29 6.56 4.85
CA CYS A 94 -7.48 7.43 5.70
C CYS A 94 -7.66 8.93 5.35
N VAL A 95 -8.83 9.30 4.85
CA VAL A 95 -9.18 10.67 4.48
C VAL A 95 -9.46 11.52 5.72
N TYR A 96 -10.05 10.91 6.74
CA TYR A 96 -10.44 11.58 7.98
C TYR A 96 -9.29 11.77 9.00
N GLN A 97 -8.09 11.25 8.68
CA GLN A 97 -6.87 11.36 9.49
C GLN A 97 -6.09 12.62 9.14
#